data_AF-A0A3R9TKH6-F1
#
_entry.id   AF-A0A3R9TKH6-F1
#
_cell.length_a   1.000
_cell.length_b   1.000
_cell.length_c   1.000
_cell.angle_alpha   90.00
_cell.angle_beta   90.00
_cell.angle_gamma   90.00
#
_symmetry.space_group_name_H-M   'P 1'
#
loop_
_entity.id
_entity.type
_entity.pdbx_description
1 polymer ?
#
loop_
_entity_poly.entity_id
_entity_poly.type
_entity_poly.pdbx_seq_one_letter_code
_entity_poly.pdbx_strand_id
1 'polypeptide(L)' 'AHVFTQRRKTLRNSLKGMLAEDGFEKAGVDPMARPETLTLAEFVALADQMVA' A
#
# COMPACT_ATOMS: atom_id res chain seq x y z
N ALA A 1 -0.09 -8.59 7.04
CA ALA A 1 0.71 -9.32 6.04
C ALA A 1 -0.07 -9.86 4.82
N HIS A 2 -1.40 -9.72 4.74
CA HIS A 2 -2.21 -10.27 3.64
C HIS A 2 -2.06 -9.52 2.29
N VAL A 3 -1.26 -8.46 2.22
CA VAL A 3 -1.05 -7.67 0.99
C VAL A 3 -0.16 -8.42 -0.01
N PHE A 4 0.92 -9.06 0.45
CA PHE A 4 1.88 -9.76 -0.41
C PHE A 4 1.36 -11.13 -0.92
N THR A 5 0.26 -11.63 -0.36
CA THR A 5 -0.45 -12.80 -0.91
C THR A 5 -1.35 -12.42 -2.09
N GLN A 6 -1.70 -11.14 -2.26
CA GLN A 6 -2.56 -10.62 -3.31
C GLN A 6 -1.79 -10.08 -4.53
N ARG A 7 -0.82 -10.85 -5.02
CA ARG A 7 0.14 -10.44 -6.07
C ARG A 7 -0.48 -9.92 -7.37
N ARG A 8 -1.69 -10.38 -7.72
CA ARG A 8 -2.42 -9.98 -8.93
C ARG A 8 -3.33 -8.76 -8.73
N LYS A 9 -3.42 -8.22 -7.52
CA LYS A 9 -4.20 -7.01 -7.21
C LYS A 9 -3.26 -5.80 -7.18
N THR A 10 -3.84 -4.62 -7.36
CA THR A 10 -3.14 -3.35 -7.11
C THR A 10 -3.10 -3.05 -5.62
N LEU A 11 -2.13 -2.26 -5.18
CA LEU A 11 -2.02 -1.83 -3.78
C LEU A 11 -3.29 -1.15 -3.28
N ARG A 12 -3.94 -0.30 -4.09
CA ARG A 12 -5.24 0.30 -3.78
C ARG A 12 -6.30 -0.73 -3.42
N ASN A 13 -6.36 -1.83 -4.17
CA ASN A 13 -7.36 -2.88 -3.93
C ASN A 13 -7.01 -3.72 -2.71
N SER A 14 -5.72 -4.01 -2.51
CA SER A 14 -5.26 -4.84 -1.41
C SER A 14 -5.28 -4.14 -0.05
N LEU A 15 -5.15 -2.81 -0.03
CA LEU A 15 -5.14 -1.97 1.18
C LEU A 15 -6.41 -1.12 1.31
N LYS A 16 -7.47 -1.47 0.57
CA LYS A 16 -8.74 -0.74 0.58
C LYS A 16 -9.31 -0.68 2.00
N GLY A 17 -9.54 0.53 2.49
CA GLY A 17 -10.09 0.77 3.84
C GLY A 17 -9.08 0.61 4.98
N MET A 18 -7.80 0.40 4.67
CA MET A 18 -6.72 0.31 5.68
C MET A 18 -5.82 1.56 5.71
N LEU A 19 -5.91 2.42 4.69
CA LEU A 19 -5.11 3.63 4.54
C LEU A 19 -5.99 4.88 4.64
N ALA A 20 -5.41 5.97 5.14
CA ALA A 20 -6.02 7.29 5.08
C ALA A 20 -6.26 7.70 3.61
N GLU A 21 -7.20 8.61 3.35
CA GLU A 21 -7.55 9.02 1.96
C GLU A 21 -6.32 9.50 1.16
N ASP A 22 -5.37 10.17 1.81
CA ASP A 22 -4.13 10.69 1.23
C ASP A 22 -2.90 9.80 1.51
N GLY A 23 -3.10 8.59 2.04
CA GLY A 23 -2.00 7.73 2.50
C GLY A 23 -1.03 7.31 1.38
N PHE A 24 -1.54 7.04 0.17
CA PHE A 24 -0.67 6.73 -0.97
C PHE A 24 0.18 7.93 -1.42
N GLU A 25 -0.39 9.14 -1.37
CA GLU A 25 0.31 10.37 -1.75
C GLU A 25 1.41 10.70 -0.73
N LYS A 26 1.10 10.63 0.56
CA LYS A 26 2.09 10.83 1.63
C LYS A 26 3.20 9.79 1.64
N ALA A 27 2.88 8.55 1.33
CA ALA A 27 3.87 7.49 1.21
C ALA A 27 4.71 7.59 -0.09
N GLY A 28 4.30 8.41 -1.06
CA GLY A 28 4.96 8.52 -2.36
C GLY A 28 4.85 7.24 -3.20
N VAL A 29 3.80 6.44 -3.01
CA VAL A 29 3.64 5.13 -3.65
C VAL A 29 2.52 5.16 -4.68
N ASP A 30 2.78 4.59 -5.87
CA ASP A 30 1.74 4.43 -6.89
C ASP A 30 0.64 3.45 -6.39
N PRO A 31 -0.61 3.90 -6.21
CA PRO A 31 -1.71 3.04 -5.80
C PRO A 31 -2.03 1.92 -6.81
N MET A 32 -1.63 2.07 -8.08
CA MET A 32 -1.82 1.07 -9.15
C MET A 32 -0.68 0.04 -9.22
N ALA A 33 0.42 0.25 -8.51
CA ALA A 33 1.49 -0.72 -8.42
C ALA A 33 1.01 -2.04 -7.80
N ARG A 34 1.72 -3.13 -8.11
CA ARG A 34 1.43 -4.44 -7.52
C ARG A 34 2.22 -4.60 -6.22
N PRO A 35 1.72 -5.38 -5.24
CA PRO A 35 2.45 -5.62 -3.99
C PRO A 35 3.88 -6.16 -4.18
N GLU A 36 4.13 -6.90 -5.27
CA GLU A 36 5.43 -7.47 -5.59
C GLU A 36 6.47 -6.45 -6.10
N THR A 37 6.03 -5.26 -6.53
CA THR A 37 6.93 -4.18 -6.98
C THR A 37 7.26 -3.19 -5.86
N LEU A 38 6.67 -3.38 -4.67
CA LEU A 38 6.83 -2.50 -3.53
C LEU A 38 8.20 -2.75 -2.86
N THR A 39 8.97 -1.69 -2.68
CA THR A 39 10.21 -1.74 -1.90
C THR A 39 9.93 -1.77 -0.39
N LEU A 40 10.92 -2.15 0.40
CA LEU A 40 10.80 -2.11 1.86
C LEU A 40 10.53 -0.69 2.39
N ALA A 41 11.16 0.33 1.80
CA ALA A 41 11.01 1.72 2.23
C ALA A 41 9.57 2.22 1.96
N GLU A 42 9.03 1.93 0.79
CA GLU A 42 7.64 2.25 0.44
C GLU A 42 6.64 1.48 1.30
N PHE A 43 6.94 0.24 1.67
CA PHE A 43 6.09 -0.54 2.58
C PHE A 43 6.03 0.08 3.97
N VAL A 44 7.16 0.53 4.52
CA VAL A 44 7.19 1.25 5.80
C VAL A 44 6.43 2.56 5.69
N ALA A 45 6.67 3.34 4.64
CA ALA A 45 5.97 4.61 4.43
C ALA A 45 4.45 4.43 4.34
N LEU A 46 3.97 3.36 3.69
CA LEU A 46 2.54 3.01 3.67
C LEU A 46 2.01 2.60 5.05
N ALA A 47 2.80 1.85 5.83
CA ALA A 47 2.41 1.43 7.17
C ALA A 47 2.20 2.64 8.10
N ASP A 48 3.02 3.69 7.96
CA ASP A 48 2.89 4.93 8.72
C ASP A 48 1.60 5.72 8.39
N GLN A 49 0.95 5.41 7.26
CA GLN A 49 -0.32 6.05 6.83
C GLN A 49 -1.55 5.18 7.12
N MET A 50 -1.41 4.07 7.84
CA MET A 50 -2.54 3.21 8.17
C MET A 50 -3.49 3.90 9.17
N VAL A 51 -4.79 3.72 8.97
CA VAL A 51 -5.81 4.22 9.91
C VAL A 51 -6.00 3.18 11.02
N ALA A 52 -6.09 3.63 12.28
CA ALA A 52 -6.38 2.78 13.43
C ALA A 52 -7.79 2.18 13.38
#